data_AF-A0A9W5U2P9-F1
#
_entry.id   AF-A0A9W5U2P9-F1
#
_cell.length_a   1.000
_cell.length_b   1.000
_cell.length_c   1.000
_cell.angle_alpha   90.00
_cell.angle_beta   90.00
_cell.angle_gamma   90.00
#
_symmetry.space_group_name_H-M   'P 1'
#
loop_
_entity.id
_entity.type
_entity.pdbx_description
1 polymer ?
#
loop_
_entity_poly.entity_id
_entity_poly.type
_entity_poly.pdbx_seq_one_letter_code
_entity_poly.pdbx_strand_id
1 'polypeptide(L)'
;MKDYMTISETVDLLHNYELECDEKDVRQWIAKGEIEATEFEGNYHIYEPAVLSFLIDLSRVGTAYEKGIDDKTKIERLEEMVQELQKEIDRLRCEKLKLELQLGILPF
;
A
#
# COMPACT_ATOMS: atom_id res chain seq x y z
N MET A 1 9.68 10.78 -22.26
CA MET A 1 9.72 10.67 -20.78
C MET A 1 11.15 10.34 -20.42
N LYS A 2 11.66 10.80 -19.27
CA LYS A 2 12.90 10.22 -18.73
C LYS A 2 12.53 8.79 -18.33
N ASP A 3 13.01 7.81 -19.07
CA ASP A 3 12.68 6.41 -18.76
C ASP A 3 13.39 5.93 -17.50
N TYR A 4 14.42 6.63 -17.03
CA TYR A 4 15.21 6.24 -15.86
C TYR A 4 15.44 7.42 -14.92
N MET A 5 15.42 7.11 -13.63
CA MET A 5 15.68 8.01 -12.51
C MET A 5 16.96 7.62 -11.79
N THR A 6 17.63 8.62 -11.24
CA THR A 6 18.72 8.45 -10.28
C THR A 6 18.16 8.08 -8.90
N ILE A 7 19.05 7.71 -7.97
CA ILE A 7 18.67 7.47 -6.57
C ILE A 7 18.06 8.74 -5.95
N SER A 8 18.67 9.91 -6.17
CA SER A 8 18.13 11.17 -5.63
C SER A 8 16.73 11.45 -6.17
N GLU A 9 16.50 11.31 -7.48
CA GLU A 9 15.17 11.49 -8.07
C GLU A 9 14.16 10.45 -7.55
N THR A 10 14.62 9.24 -7.21
CA THR A 10 13.78 8.20 -6.60
C THR A 10 13.41 8.57 -5.16
N VAL A 11 14.34 9.11 -4.37
CA VAL A 11 14.04 9.63 -3.03
C VAL A 11 13.01 10.76 -3.11
N ASP A 12 13.20 11.72 -4.02
CA ASP A 12 12.26 12.82 -4.23
C ASP A 12 10.86 12.30 -4.61
N LEU A 13 10.79 11.28 -5.47
CA LEU A 13 9.54 10.64 -5.84
C LEU A 13 8.87 9.96 -4.64
N LEU A 14 9.62 9.19 -3.86
CA LEU A 14 9.10 8.50 -2.67
C LEU A 14 8.59 9.49 -1.61
N HIS A 15 9.28 10.63 -1.44
CA HIS A 15 8.83 11.72 -0.56
C HIS A 15 7.51 12.35 -1.04
N ASN A 16 7.27 12.45 -2.35
CA ASN A 16 5.98 12.91 -2.89
C ASN A 16 4.81 11.96 -2.54
N TYR A 17 5.11 10.71 -2.22
CA TYR A 17 4.17 9.72 -1.69
C TYR A 17 4.23 9.58 -0.16
N GLU A 18 4.80 10.57 0.53
CA GLU A 18 4.89 10.65 2.00
C GLU A 18 5.71 9.51 2.64
N LEU A 19 6.57 8.84 1.87
CA LEU A 19 7.47 7.83 2.40
C LEU A 19 8.74 8.49 2.92
N GLU A 20 8.97 8.45 4.23
CA GLU A 20 10.24 8.90 4.82
C GLU A 20 11.36 7.91 4.51
N CYS A 21 12.31 8.30 3.67
CA CYS A 21 13.48 7.49 3.32
C CYS A 21 14.68 8.35 2.87
N ASP A 22 15.87 7.78 2.87
CA ASP A 22 17.08 8.38 2.31
C ASP A 22 17.70 7.54 1.17
N GLU A 23 18.82 8.00 0.60
CA GLU A 23 19.51 7.25 -0.46
C GLU A 23 19.97 5.86 -0.02
N LYS A 24 20.31 5.69 1.26
CA LYS A 24 20.80 4.42 1.80
C LYS A 24 19.65 3.41 1.83
N ASP A 25 18.45 3.83 2.18
CA ASP A 25 17.25 3.00 2.12
C ASP A 25 16.98 2.52 0.69
N VAL A 26 17.01 3.43 -0.28
CA VAL A 26 16.82 3.10 -1.71
C VAL A 26 17.89 2.12 -2.20
N ARG A 27 19.16 2.31 -1.83
CA ARG A 27 20.24 1.35 -2.17
C ARG A 27 20.00 -0.02 -1.55
N GLN A 28 19.49 -0.08 -0.32
CA GLN A 28 19.14 -1.34 0.33
C GLN A 28 17.98 -2.05 -0.36
N TRP A 29 16.94 -1.33 -0.76
CA TRP A 29 15.81 -1.91 -1.49
C TRP A 29 16.23 -2.45 -2.85
N ILE A 30 17.12 -1.74 -3.56
CA ILE A 30 17.73 -2.26 -4.80
C ILE A 30 18.55 -3.52 -4.53
N ALA A 31 19.40 -3.51 -3.49
CA ALA A 31 20.23 -4.67 -3.14
C ALA A 31 19.43 -5.91 -2.74
N LYS A 32 18.23 -5.71 -2.17
CA LYS A 32 17.28 -6.79 -1.83
C LYS A 32 16.44 -7.24 -3.03
N GLY A 33 16.52 -6.54 -4.17
CA GLY A 33 15.69 -6.80 -5.35
C GLY A 33 14.24 -6.34 -5.18
N GLU A 34 13.95 -5.46 -4.22
CA GLU A 34 12.62 -4.89 -4.00
C GLU A 34 12.31 -3.79 -5.02
N ILE A 35 13.33 -3.03 -5.44
CA ILE A 35 13.26 -2.06 -6.54
C ILE A 35 14.18 -2.54 -7.65
N GLU A 36 13.64 -2.72 -8.85
CA GLU A 36 14.43 -3.06 -10.03
C GLU A 36 15.23 -1.85 -10.52
N ALA A 37 16.55 -2.05 -10.66
CA ALA A 37 17.47 -1.05 -11.15
C ALA A 37 18.57 -1.68 -12.00
N THR A 38 19.13 -0.90 -12.92
CA THR A 38 20.30 -1.29 -13.72
C THR A 38 21.50 -0.46 -13.30
N GLU A 39 22.65 -1.09 -13.12
CA GLU A 39 23.89 -0.38 -12.82
C GLU A 39 24.64 -0.08 -14.12
N PHE A 40 24.97 1.19 -14.34
CA PHE A 40 25.76 1.65 -15.48
C PHE A 40 26.80 2.66 -14.98
N GLU A 41 28.09 2.39 -15.26
CA GLU A 41 29.22 3.24 -14.86
C GLU A 41 29.23 3.61 -13.36
N GLY A 42 28.86 2.68 -12.49
CA GLY A 42 28.80 2.89 -11.04
C GLY A 42 27.60 3.72 -10.55
N ASN A 43 26.62 3.99 -11.43
CA ASN A 43 25.38 4.68 -11.10
C ASN A 43 24.16 3.78 -11.33
N TYR A 44 23.20 3.85 -10.41
CA TYR A 44 21.92 3.16 -10.56
C TYR A 44 20.97 3.96 -11.44
N HIS A 45 20.42 3.28 -12.44
CA HIS A 45 19.34 3.73 -13.30
C HIS A 45 18.08 2.96 -12.92
N ILE A 46 17.14 3.66 -12.30
CA ILE A 46 15.95 3.09 -11.69
C ILE A 46 14.76 3.38 -12.60
N TYR A 47 14.02 2.35 -12.96
CA TYR A 47 12.83 2.50 -13.80
C TYR A 47 11.66 3.01 -12.93
N GLU A 48 11.04 4.13 -13.29
CA GLU A 48 9.97 4.74 -12.47
C GLU A 48 8.82 3.75 -12.16
N PRO A 49 8.31 2.96 -13.12
CA PRO A 49 7.32 1.93 -12.82
C PRO A 49 7.76 0.88 -11.80
N ALA A 50 9.07 0.60 -11.66
CA ALA A 50 9.57 -0.30 -10.62
C ALA A 50 9.40 0.31 -9.22
N VAL A 51 9.63 1.63 -9.08
CA VAL A 51 9.40 2.36 -7.82
C VAL A 51 7.91 2.41 -7.49
N LEU A 52 7.05 2.65 -8.47
CA LEU A 52 5.59 2.64 -8.27
C LEU A 52 5.08 1.24 -7.89
N SER A 53 5.62 0.19 -8.52
CA SER A 53 5.32 -1.20 -8.14
C SER A 53 5.76 -1.50 -6.71
N PHE A 54 6.93 -1.01 -6.31
CA PHE A 54 7.41 -1.13 -4.94
C PHE A 54 6.47 -0.43 -3.94
N LEU A 55 6.01 0.78 -4.23
CA LEU A 55 5.03 1.48 -3.39
C LEU A 55 3.71 0.71 -3.25
N ILE A 56 3.23 0.08 -4.32
CA ILE A 56 2.04 -0.78 -4.28
C ILE A 56 2.27 -2.02 -3.42
N ASP A 57 3.44 -2.64 -3.53
CA ASP A 57 3.80 -3.79 -2.70
C ASP A 57 3.89 -3.38 -1.22
N LEU A 58 4.50 -2.23 -0.93
CA LEU A 58 4.61 -1.66 0.42
C LEU A 58 3.23 -1.36 1.02
N SER A 59 2.30 -0.79 0.25
CA SER A 59 0.94 -0.49 0.72
C SER A 59 0.11 -1.74 1.06
N ARG A 60 0.56 -2.92 0.62
CA ARG A 60 -0.13 -4.20 0.85
C ARG A 60 0.45 -4.98 2.03
N VAL A 61 1.56 -4.54 2.61
CA VAL A 61 2.15 -5.18 3.80
C VAL A 61 1.12 -5.22 4.93
N GLY A 62 0.97 -6.39 5.57
CA GLY A 62 -0.02 -6.65 6.60
C GLY A 62 -1.43 -6.97 6.08
N THR A 63 -1.70 -6.83 4.78
CA THR A 63 -3.01 -7.15 4.18
C THR A 63 -3.04 -8.56 3.61
N ALA A 64 -4.23 -9.06 3.22
CA ALA A 64 -4.37 -10.30 2.47
C ALA A 64 -3.72 -10.27 1.06
N TYR A 65 -3.23 -9.11 0.62
CA TYR A 65 -2.60 -8.93 -0.70
C TYR A 65 -1.08 -8.75 -0.60
N GLU A 66 -0.50 -8.91 0.60
CA GLU A 66 0.95 -8.89 0.80
C GLU A 66 1.63 -9.93 -0.10
N LYS A 67 2.71 -9.52 -0.76
CA LYS A 67 3.47 -10.36 -1.66
C LYS A 67 4.23 -11.43 -0.87
N GLY A 68 4.16 -12.69 -1.33
CA GLY A 68 4.92 -13.79 -0.76
C GLY A 68 4.26 -14.51 0.43
N ILE A 69 3.05 -14.12 0.83
CA ILE A 69 2.28 -14.89 1.81
C ILE A 69 1.67 -16.15 1.18
N ASP A 70 1.51 -17.20 1.98
CA ASP A 70 0.82 -18.42 1.54
C ASP A 70 -0.71 -18.25 1.50
N ASP A 71 -1.38 -19.16 0.80
CA ASP A 71 -2.84 -19.14 0.63
C ASP A 71 -3.58 -19.24 1.97
N LYS A 72 -3.02 -19.95 2.95
CA LYS A 72 -3.64 -20.10 4.27
C LYS A 72 -3.66 -18.75 5.00
N THR A 73 -2.51 -18.08 5.07
CA THR A 73 -2.35 -16.75 5.67
C THR A 73 -3.24 -15.73 4.96
N LYS A 74 -3.34 -15.82 3.63
CA LYS A 74 -4.24 -14.99 2.84
C LYS A 74 -5.71 -15.21 3.20
N ILE A 75 -6.14 -16.45 3.31
CA ILE A 75 -7.51 -16.80 3.70
C ILE A 75 -7.81 -16.27 5.11
N GLU A 76 -6.93 -16.51 6.08
CA GLU A 76 -7.10 -16.03 7.46
C GLU A 76 -7.28 -14.50 7.50
N ARG A 77 -6.41 -13.74 6.82
CA ARG A 77 -6.54 -12.28 6.73
C ARG A 77 -7.83 -11.82 6.04
N LEU A 78 -8.27 -12.52 4.99
CA LEU A 78 -9.54 -12.20 4.33
C LEU A 78 -10.74 -12.46 5.24
N GLU A 79 -10.74 -13.55 6.01
CA GLU A 79 -11.79 -13.86 6.97
C GLU A 79 -11.88 -12.79 8.06
N GLU A 80 -10.73 -12.36 8.61
CA GLU A 80 -10.66 -11.25 9.56
C GLU A 80 -11.23 -9.95 8.96
N MET A 81 -10.82 -9.60 7.74
CA MET A 81 -11.34 -8.41 7.04
C MET A 81 -12.86 -8.48 6.84
N VAL A 82 -13.41 -9.65 6.47
CA VAL A 82 -14.86 -9.85 6.30
C VAL A 82 -15.59 -9.65 7.64
N GLN A 83 -15.04 -10.17 8.74
CA GLN A 83 -15.63 -10.00 10.07
C GLN A 83 -15.64 -8.53 10.51
N GLU A 84 -14.55 -7.80 10.30
CA GLU A 84 -14.48 -6.38 10.63
C GLU A 84 -15.44 -5.53 9.77
N LEU A 85 -15.52 -5.81 8.46
CA LEU A 85 -16.49 -5.15 7.59
C LEU A 85 -17.94 -5.43 8.01
N GLN A 86 -18.24 -6.65 8.45
CA GLN A 86 -19.57 -7.00 8.94
C GLN A 86 -19.92 -6.21 10.22
N LYS A 87 -18.97 -6.09 11.17
CA LYS A 87 -19.14 -5.26 12.38
C LYS A 87 -19.38 -3.79 12.02
N GLU A 88 -18.64 -3.28 11.05
CA GLU A 88 -18.79 -1.90 10.58
C GLU A 88 -20.16 -1.66 9.93
N ILE A 89 -20.63 -2.59 9.10
CA ILE A 89 -21.98 -2.55 8.52
C ILE A 89 -23.04 -2.50 9.62
N ASP A 90 -22.91 -3.35 10.65
CA ASP A 90 -23.88 -3.39 11.74
C ASP A 90 -23.84 -2.13 12.61
N ARG A 91 -22.65 -1.54 12.82
CA ARG A 91 -22.48 -0.22 13.44
C ARG A 91 -23.19 0.86 12.65
N LEU A 92 -22.92 0.95 11.35
CA LEU A 92 -23.51 1.96 10.46
C LEU A 92 -25.03 1.82 10.34
N ARG A 93 -25.55 0.58 10.34
CA ARG A 93 -27.00 0.33 10.40
C ARG A 93 -27.61 0.85 11.69
N CYS A 94 -26.97 0.62 12.83
CA CYS A 94 -27.42 1.15 14.11
C CYS A 94 -27.39 2.69 14.14
N GLU A 95 -26.34 3.31 13.61
CA GLU A 95 -26.22 4.78 13.51
C GLU A 95 -27.29 5.36 12.60
N LYS A 96 -27.49 4.77 11.42
CA LYS A 96 -28.54 5.16 10.49
C LYS A 96 -29.91 5.12 11.17
N LEU A 97 -30.24 4.02 11.85
CA LEU A 97 -31.52 3.88 12.55
C LEU A 97 -31.72 4.98 13.60
N LYS A 98 -30.67 5.29 14.39
CA LYS A 98 -30.72 6.38 15.39
C LYS A 98 -30.98 7.74 14.73
N LEU A 99 -30.31 8.02 13.62
CA LEU A 99 -30.50 9.27 12.88
C LEU A 99 -31.89 9.36 12.24
N GLU A 100 -32.39 8.28 11.65
CA GLU A 100 -33.75 8.21 11.11
C GLU A 100 -34.80 8.50 12.20
N LEU A 101 -34.66 7.89 13.38
CA LEU A 101 -35.51 8.17 14.54
C LEU A 101 -35.43 9.64 15.00
N GLN A 102 -34.22 10.22 15.04
CA GLN A 102 -34.04 11.64 15.38
C GLN A 102 -34.69 12.59 14.37
N LEU A 103 -34.71 12.20 13.09
CA LEU A 103 -35.33 12.95 12.02
C LEU A 103 -36.84 12.69 11.88
N GLY A 104 -37.41 11.81 12.71
CA GLY A 104 -38.83 11.41 12.63
C GLY A 104 -39.15 10.56 11.39
N ILE A 105 -38.13 9.98 10.76
CA ILE A 105 -38.27 9.02 9.66
C ILE A 105 -38.49 7.66 10.31
N LEU A 106 -39.71 7.13 10.20
CA LEU A 106 -40.02 5.80 10.72
C LEU A 106 -39.41 4.73 9.80
N PRO A 107 -38.69 3.73 10.36
CA PRO A 107 -38.23 2.60 9.59
C PRO A 107 -39.44 1.76 9.15
N PHE A 108 -39.54 1.49 7.85
CA PHE A 108 -40.57 0.65 7.24
C PHE A 108 -40.38 -0.84 7.55
#